data_AF-A0A1G5AMY1-F1
#
_entry.id   AF-A0A1G5AMY1-F1
#
_cell.length_a   1.000
_cell.length_b   1.000
_cell.length_c   1.000
_cell.angle_alpha   90.00
_cell.angle_beta   90.00
_cell.angle_gamma   90.00
#
_symmetry.space_group_name_H-M   'P 1'
#
loop_
_entity.id
_entity.type
_entity.pdbx_description
1 polymer ?
#
loop_
_entity_poly.entity_id
_entity_poly.type
_entity_poly.pdbx_seq_one_letter_code
_entity_poly.pdbx_strand_id
1 'polypeptide(L)'
;MLADSFIKYYSPELSDYCPAVIRADGNIFDSSLGHLQTLVSLSNEHDILSKIPKDVSPLLYLAAQLKCVIVDYENQIYVDSMTSEQEAALDALEKAGLISSHRVRMSHESVKL
;
A
#
# COMPACT_ATOMS: atom_id res chain seq x y z
N MET A 1 -6.61 -8.99 3.93
CA MET A 1 -6.99 -10.27 3.29
C MET A 1 -5.87 -10.72 2.38
N LEU A 2 -5.75 -12.02 2.07
CA LEU A 2 -4.75 -12.51 1.11
C LEU A 2 -5.17 -12.22 -0.34
N ALA A 3 -4.20 -12.27 -1.26
CA ALA A 3 -4.38 -11.90 -2.66
C ALA A 3 -5.53 -12.64 -3.36
N ASP A 4 -5.64 -13.96 -3.23
CA ASP A 4 -6.69 -14.74 -3.89
C ASP A 4 -8.11 -14.29 -3.48
N SER A 5 -8.29 -14.00 -2.18
CA SER A 5 -9.56 -13.51 -1.66
C SER A 5 -9.87 -12.09 -2.16
N PHE A 6 -8.83 -11.25 -2.24
CA PHE A 6 -8.96 -9.90 -2.80
C PHE A 6 -9.37 -9.96 -4.27
N ILE A 7 -8.64 -10.73 -5.08
CA ILE A 7 -8.90 -10.91 -6.51
C ILE A 7 -10.33 -11.39 -6.77
N LYS A 8 -10.80 -12.38 -6.00
CA LYS A 8 -12.16 -12.90 -6.13
C LYS A 8 -13.23 -11.85 -5.82
N TYR A 9 -12.96 -10.92 -4.92
CA TYR A 9 -13.90 -9.85 -4.56
C TYR A 9 -14.03 -8.79 -5.67
N TYR A 10 -12.93 -8.48 -6.38
CA TYR A 10 -12.88 -7.44 -7.43
C TYR A 10 -12.99 -8.00 -8.87
N SER A 11 -13.32 -9.28 -9.05
CA SER A 11 -13.57 -9.91 -10.35
C SER A 11 -15.03 -10.36 -10.39
N PRO A 12 -15.96 -9.57 -10.97
CA PRO A 12 -16.00 -9.28 -12.41
C PRO A 12 -16.43 -7.84 -12.79
N GLU A 13 -15.99 -7.38 -13.98
CA GLU A 13 -16.15 -6.03 -14.57
C GLU A 13 -15.21 -4.97 -13.97
N LEU A 14 -14.04 -4.83 -14.60
CA LEU A 14 -12.97 -3.86 -14.35
C LEU A 14 -13.45 -2.40 -14.54
N SER A 15 -14.37 -1.91 -13.71
CA SER A 15 -14.71 -0.48 -13.65
C SER A 15 -14.24 0.21 -12.37
N ASP A 16 -14.03 -0.51 -11.26
CA ASP A 16 -13.81 0.11 -9.95
C ASP A 16 -12.71 -0.59 -9.13
N TYR A 17 -11.56 -0.93 -9.73
CA TYR A 17 -10.39 -1.31 -8.92
C TYR A 17 -10.04 -0.15 -7.98
N CYS A 18 -10.29 -0.36 -6.69
CA CYS A 18 -9.93 0.61 -5.67
C CYS A 18 -8.46 0.44 -5.28
N PRO A 19 -7.76 1.55 -4.99
CA PRO A 19 -6.39 1.50 -4.49
C PRO A 19 -6.30 0.64 -3.23
N ALA A 20 -5.13 0.07 -2.95
CA ALA A 20 -4.92 -0.82 -1.81
C ALA A 20 -3.64 -0.51 -1.04
N VAL A 21 -3.51 -1.10 0.16
CA VAL A 21 -2.28 -1.11 0.95
C VAL A 21 -1.91 -2.56 1.26
N ILE A 22 -0.63 -2.92 1.09
CA ILE A 22 -0.12 -4.26 1.41
C ILE A 22 0.84 -4.15 2.59
N ARG A 23 0.54 -4.84 3.68
CA ARG A 23 1.40 -4.90 4.86
C ARG A 23 2.58 -5.86 4.67
N ALA A 24 3.56 -5.78 5.56
CA ALA A 24 4.76 -6.64 5.54
C ALA A 24 4.47 -8.15 5.57
N ASP A 25 3.29 -8.56 6.04
CA ASP A 25 2.82 -9.96 6.07
C ASP A 25 2.06 -10.37 4.79
N GLY A 26 2.02 -9.51 3.77
CA GLY A 26 1.30 -9.75 2.51
C GLY A 26 -0.21 -9.52 2.59
N ASN A 27 -0.76 -9.12 3.74
CA ASN A 27 -2.18 -8.79 3.84
C ASN A 27 -2.50 -7.50 3.07
N ILE A 28 -3.49 -7.61 2.20
CA ILE A 28 -4.03 -6.52 1.38
C ILE A 28 -5.23 -5.89 2.08
N PHE A 29 -5.26 -4.57 2.10
CA PHE A 29 -6.32 -3.75 2.66
C PHE A 29 -6.85 -2.81 1.57
N ASP A 30 -8.15 -2.89 1.31
CA ASP A 30 -8.83 -1.93 0.44
C ASP A 30 -8.64 -0.50 0.97
N SER A 31 -8.42 0.43 0.06
CA SER A 31 -8.26 1.85 0.35
C SER A 31 -9.26 2.69 -0.46
N SER A 32 -10.52 2.24 -0.55
CA SER A 32 -11.64 3.01 -1.11
C SER A 32 -11.84 4.37 -0.44
N LEU A 33 -11.47 4.50 0.83
CA LEU A 33 -11.47 5.76 1.59
C LEU A 33 -10.18 6.59 1.44
N GLY A 34 -9.21 6.08 0.67
CA GLY A 34 -7.90 6.68 0.41
C GLY A 34 -6.76 6.07 1.24
N HIS A 35 -5.57 5.95 0.64
CA HIS A 35 -4.41 5.28 1.26
C HIS A 35 -4.03 5.85 2.62
N LEU A 36 -4.07 7.18 2.78
CA LEU A 36 -3.71 7.82 4.05
C LEU A 36 -4.67 7.41 5.17
N GLN A 37 -5.97 7.38 4.91
CA GLN A 37 -6.96 6.97 5.92
C GLN A 37 -6.81 5.49 6.28
N THR A 38 -6.52 4.64 5.29
CA THR A 38 -6.20 3.23 5.53
C THR A 38 -4.96 3.07 6.42
N LEU A 39 -3.87 3.76 6.11
CA LEU A 39 -2.64 3.71 6.91
C LEU A 39 -2.84 4.24 8.34
N VAL A 40 -3.60 5.34 8.51
CA VAL A 40 -3.95 5.85 9.85
C VAL A 40 -4.71 4.79 10.64
N SER A 41 -5.69 4.13 10.02
CA SER A 41 -6.47 3.05 10.65
C SER A 41 -5.58 1.86 11.01
N LEU A 42 -4.63 1.50 10.16
CA LEU A 42 -3.68 0.40 10.38
C LEU A 42 -2.65 0.70 11.47
N SER A 43 -2.35 1.97 11.74
CA SER A 43 -1.42 2.36 12.80
C SER A 43 -1.93 1.99 14.19
N ASN A 44 -3.26 1.84 14.37
CA ASN A 44 -3.93 1.64 15.66
C ASN A 44 -3.59 2.72 16.70
N GLU A 45 -3.12 3.89 16.26
CA GLU A 45 -2.76 5.02 17.11
C GLU A 45 -3.72 6.19 16.88
N HIS A 46 -4.40 6.61 17.95
CA HIS A 46 -5.45 7.64 17.90
C HIS A 46 -4.97 9.02 17.41
N ASP A 47 -3.67 9.31 17.50
CA ASP A 47 -3.10 10.62 17.15
C ASP A 47 -1.81 10.49 16.34
N ILE A 48 -1.71 9.46 15.47
CA ILE A 48 -0.50 9.22 14.68
C ILE A 48 -0.12 10.41 13.80
N LEU A 49 -1.11 11.17 13.32
CA LEU A 49 -0.89 12.30 12.42
C LEU A 49 -0.15 13.47 13.10
N SER A 50 -0.32 13.65 14.41
CA SER A 50 0.38 14.72 15.15
C SER A 50 1.88 14.43 15.34
N LYS A 51 2.27 13.14 15.23
CA LYS A 51 3.67 12.69 15.35
C LYS A 51 4.47 12.88 14.06
N ILE A 52 3.79 13.20 12.96
CA ILE A 52 4.42 13.35 11.65
C ILE A 52 5.12 14.72 11.57
N PRO A 53 6.42 14.77 11.19
CA PRO A 53 7.10 16.05 10.99
C PRO A 53 6.42 16.90 9.90
N LYS A 54 6.37 18.22 10.10
CA LYS A 54 5.62 19.15 9.22
C LYS A 54 6.05 19.15 7.75
N ASP A 55 7.32 18.88 7.48
CA ASP A 55 7.90 18.93 6.13
C ASP A 55 7.95 17.56 5.43
N VAL A 56 7.28 16.56 6.01
CA VAL A 56 7.27 15.18 5.54
C VAL A 56 5.87 14.82 5.04
N SER A 57 5.80 14.08 3.93
CA SER A 57 4.53 13.54 3.42
C SER A 57 3.94 12.53 4.42
N PRO A 58 2.73 12.77 4.96
CA PRO A 58 2.09 11.83 5.89
C PRO A 58 1.92 10.44 5.32
N LEU A 59 1.62 10.35 4.02
CA LEU A 59 1.44 9.10 3.31
C LEU A 59 2.74 8.27 3.30
N LEU A 60 3.86 8.89 2.93
CA LEU A 60 5.15 8.21 2.84
C LEU A 60 5.74 7.92 4.22
N TYR A 61 5.53 8.81 5.19
CA TYR A 61 5.90 8.58 6.59
C TYR A 61 5.24 7.33 7.15
N LEU A 62 3.91 7.23 7.02
CA LEU A 62 3.18 6.08 7.55
C LEU A 62 3.50 4.80 6.77
N ALA A 63 3.64 4.88 5.45
CA ALA A 63 4.04 3.72 4.66
C ALA A 63 5.41 3.17 5.09
N ALA A 64 6.39 4.04 5.35
CA ALA A 64 7.69 3.62 5.87
C ALA A 64 7.60 3.02 7.28
N GLN A 65 6.97 3.73 8.22
CA GLN A 65 6.85 3.31 9.62
C GLN A 65 6.12 1.97 9.75
N LEU A 66 5.05 1.78 8.97
CA LEU A 66 4.25 0.55 8.98
C LEU A 66 4.77 -0.52 8.01
N LYS A 67 5.88 -0.25 7.30
CA LYS A 67 6.45 -1.11 6.26
C LYS A 67 5.40 -1.59 5.25
N CYS A 68 4.60 -0.67 4.75
CA CYS A 68 3.51 -0.95 3.83
C CYS A 68 3.88 -0.55 2.39
N VAL A 69 3.35 -1.30 1.44
CA VAL A 69 3.31 -0.92 0.02
C VAL A 69 2.00 -0.19 -0.24
N ILE A 70 2.08 0.99 -0.84
CA ILE A 70 0.94 1.74 -1.37
C ILE A 70 0.71 1.22 -2.79
N VAL A 71 -0.49 0.71 -3.06
CA VAL A 71 -0.84 0.12 -4.35
C VAL A 71 -1.89 0.99 -5.02
N ASP A 72 -1.54 1.48 -6.20
CA ASP A 72 -2.45 2.07 -7.17
C ASP A 72 -2.43 1.22 -8.44
N TYR A 73 -3.34 1.47 -9.38
CA TYR A 73 -3.40 0.77 -10.66
C TYR A 73 -2.07 0.89 -11.42
N GLU A 74 -1.52 2.11 -11.48
CA GLU A 74 -0.32 2.40 -12.28
C GLU A 74 1.00 2.30 -11.51
N ASN A 75 0.97 2.39 -10.18
CA ASN A 75 2.20 2.53 -9.39
C ASN A 75 2.09 1.82 -8.05
N GLN A 76 3.16 1.14 -7.65
CA GLN A 76 3.27 0.52 -6.34
C GLN A 76 4.49 1.05 -5.61
N ILE A 77 4.23 1.88 -4.60
CA ILE A 77 5.23 2.67 -3.89
C ILE A 77 5.58 2.00 -2.58
N TYR A 78 6.86 1.84 -2.29
CA TYR A 78 7.38 1.32 -1.04
C TYR A 78 8.65 2.04 -0.63
N VAL A 79 8.95 2.05 0.67
CA VAL A 79 10.15 2.67 1.21
C VAL A 79 11.17 1.59 1.57
N ASP A 80 12.41 1.80 1.12
CA ASP A 80 13.56 0.89 1.24
C ASP A 80 13.41 -0.46 0.53
N SER A 81 12.69 -1.41 1.12
CA SER A 81 12.61 -2.79 0.62
C SER A 81 11.27 -3.42 0.95
N MET A 82 10.79 -4.28 0.06
CA MET A 82 9.62 -5.11 0.31
C MET A 82 10.01 -6.43 0.97
N THR A 83 9.06 -7.06 1.64
CA THR A 83 9.15 -8.46 2.05
C THR A 83 8.76 -9.40 0.91
N SER A 84 9.14 -10.67 1.00
CA SER A 84 8.74 -11.69 0.03
C SER A 84 7.23 -11.86 -0.05
N GLU A 85 6.52 -11.68 1.07
CA GLU A 85 5.07 -11.74 1.14
C GLU A 85 4.41 -10.57 0.40
N GLN A 86 5.01 -9.38 0.48
CA GLN A 86 4.55 -8.21 -0.29
C GLN A 86 4.77 -8.40 -1.79
N GLU A 87 5.93 -8.91 -2.19
CA GLU A 87 6.22 -9.22 -3.59
C GLU A 87 5.24 -10.27 -4.13
N ALA A 88 5.01 -11.36 -3.39
CA ALA A 88 4.08 -12.40 -3.80
C ALA A 88 2.64 -11.88 -3.95
N ALA A 89 2.20 -10.97 -3.07
CA ALA A 89 0.88 -10.36 -3.16
C ALA A 89 0.75 -9.47 -4.41
N LEU A 90 1.77 -8.65 -4.70
CA LEU A 90 1.77 -7.80 -5.90
C LEU A 90 1.79 -8.61 -7.19
N ASP A 91 2.63 -9.65 -7.25
CA ASP A 91 2.70 -10.56 -8.40
C ASP A 91 1.35 -11.24 -8.68
N ALA A 92 0.59 -11.58 -7.63
CA ALA A 92 -0.74 -12.14 -7.77
C ALA A 92 -1.74 -11.11 -8.33
N LEU A 93 -1.70 -9.86 -7.85
CA LEU A 93 -2.56 -8.78 -8.36
C LEU A 93 -2.25 -8.45 -9.83
N GLU A 94 -0.97 -8.43 -10.21
CA GLU A 94 -0.53 -8.22 -11.60
C GLU A 94 -1.00 -9.33 -12.53
N LYS A 95 -0.80 -10.59 -12.14
CA LYS A 95 -1.25 -11.75 -12.93
C LYS A 95 -2.76 -11.77 -13.12
N ALA A 96 -3.51 -11.23 -12.16
CA ALA A 96 -4.95 -11.06 -12.25
C ALA A 96 -5.38 -9.84 -13.09
N GLY A 97 -4.45 -9.01 -13.54
CA GLY A 97 -4.73 -7.81 -14.33
C GLY A 97 -5.32 -6.64 -13.54
N LEU A 98 -5.22 -6.68 -12.20
CA LEU A 98 -5.76 -5.63 -11.33
C LEU A 98 -4.84 -4.41 -11.21
N ILE A 99 -3.53 -4.60 -11.42
CA ILE A 99 -2.53 -3.54 -11.39
C ILE A 99 -1.50 -3.75 -12.52
N SER A 100 -0.82 -2.67 -12.88
CA SER A 100 0.36 -2.71 -13.75
C SER A 100 1.64 -3.01 -12.96
N SER A 101 2.68 -3.48 -13.65
CA SER A 101 3.96 -3.86 -13.05
C SER A 101 4.93 -2.69 -12.95
N HIS A 102 4.62 -1.74 -12.08
CA HIS A 102 5.44 -0.53 -11.87
C HIS A 102 5.76 -0.32 -10.39
N ARG A 103 6.89 -0.89 -10.00
CA ARG A 103 7.47 -0.78 -8.66
C ARG A 103 8.27 0.51 -8.53
N VAL A 104 7.88 1.37 -7.58
CA VAL A 104 8.58 2.61 -7.26
C VAL A 104 9.17 2.53 -5.86
N ARG A 105 10.49 2.35 -5.81
CA ARG A 105 11.26 2.38 -4.57
C ARG A 105 11.56 3.81 -4.16
N MET A 106 11.18 4.18 -2.96
CA MET A 106 11.60 5.41 -2.28
C MET A 106 12.69 5.10 -1.25
N SER A 107 13.61 6.03 -1.02
CA SER A 107 14.54 5.98 0.10
C SER A 107 14.10 6.94 1.20
N HIS A 108 14.48 6.68 2.46
CA HIS A 108 14.25 7.59 3.59
C HIS A 108 14.71 9.03 3.27
N GLU A 109 15.88 9.18 2.64
CA GLU A 109 16.39 10.48 2.17
C GLU A 109 15.44 11.17 1.18
N SER A 110 14.88 10.42 0.23
CA SER A 110 13.97 10.93 -0.81
C SER A 110 12.65 11.43 -0.21
N VAL A 111 12.25 10.88 0.93
CA VAL A 111 10.99 11.22 1.60
C VAL A 111 11.17 12.04 2.88
N LYS A 112 12.40 12.52 3.13
CA LYS A 112 12.79 13.33 4.30
C LYS A 112 12.46 12.64 5.64
N LEU A 113 12.55 11.31 5.68
CA LEU A 113 12.42 10.50 6.89
C LEU A 113 13.75 10.32 7.61
#